data_AF-A0A1E4BBV0-F1
#
_entry.id   AF-A0A1E4BBV0-F1
#
_cell.length_a   1.000
_cell.length_b   1.000
_cell.length_c   1.000
_cell.angle_alpha   90.00
_cell.angle_beta   90.00
_cell.angle_gamma   90.00
#
_symmetry.space_group_name_H-M   'P 1'
#
loop_
_entity.id
_entity.type
_entity.pdbx_description
1 polymer ?
#
loop_
_entity_poly.entity_id
_entity_poly.type
_entity_poly.pdbx_seq_one_letter_code
_entity_poly.pdbx_strand_id
1 'polypeptide(L)'
;MRQLGVFRPALTIFASGSALLLPPRSADGQLTLNAALTAARRASPELRAAREAVNAAADRERQAGAFLNPTLAYSREQTSRAGQTNAQDIAQFEQPLEVGGQRAARREAARLRREGAEARLAATMGQLDFDVARAFAFAVAADQRVRLAERTASAFTEAQRVSEQRLTAGDVSGYSARRLRLEAARFAAVRAGAALERRSTRTALSTLMGLPTAAGDSLALPDELPATATALAALSLDSLLQRAERERADVRAVALDAAVASAEARLAARERIPTPTLSAGYKGERLADPSLGSLTGFRGIIAGVSIPLPVFDRRASAVAAAESDARRVAAEVDVARRRVGREVTDALDALRAAEAQRAALAPHLGADARIAVQAVQASYVEGEITLLEWLDAVRAYQDAESTYLTLQAEVAIRQAALARAVGTALFPSDSPDQ
;
A
#
# COMPACT_ATOMS: atom_id res chain seq x y z
N MET A 1 -2.49 -9.57 -65.57
CA MET A 1 -2.70 -8.15 -65.16
C MET A 1 -3.64 -8.10 -63.96
N ARG A 2 -3.09 -7.92 -62.75
CA ARG A 2 -3.64 -7.08 -61.67
C ARG A 2 -2.75 -7.25 -60.44
N GLN A 3 -2.14 -6.14 -60.04
CA GLN A 3 -1.46 -5.93 -58.78
C GLN A 3 -2.42 -6.09 -57.60
N LEU A 4 -1.88 -6.39 -56.41
CA LEU A 4 -2.29 -6.00 -55.05
C LEU A 4 -1.55 -6.95 -54.09
N GLY A 5 -0.86 -6.56 -53.03
CA GLY A 5 -0.59 -5.28 -52.38
C GLY A 5 0.16 -5.66 -51.08
N VAL A 6 1.36 -5.10 -50.89
CA VAL A 6 2.22 -5.40 -49.74
C VAL A 6 1.64 -4.73 -48.48
N PHE A 7 1.24 -5.54 -47.50
CA PHE A 7 0.86 -5.05 -46.17
C PHE A 7 2.12 -4.74 -45.35
N ARG A 8 2.33 -3.46 -45.01
CA ARG A 8 3.29 -3.02 -43.99
C ARG A 8 2.54 -2.79 -42.67
N PRO A 9 3.03 -3.28 -41.52
CA PRO A 9 2.44 -2.91 -40.24
C PRO A 9 2.93 -1.51 -39.83
N ALA A 10 1.98 -0.59 -39.63
CA ALA A 10 2.24 0.70 -39.02
C ALA A 10 2.37 0.52 -37.50
N LEU A 11 3.61 0.63 -37.00
CA LEU A 11 3.92 0.69 -35.58
C LEU A 11 3.43 2.05 -35.05
N THR A 12 2.26 2.06 -34.42
CA THR A 12 1.74 3.25 -33.76
C THR A 12 2.32 3.31 -32.36
N ILE A 13 3.40 4.08 -32.19
CA ILE A 13 3.96 4.41 -30.89
C ILE A 13 3.01 5.40 -30.22
N PHE A 14 2.21 4.92 -29.26
CA PHE A 14 1.53 5.79 -28.31
C PHE A 14 2.58 6.42 -27.39
N ALA A 15 2.99 7.64 -27.70
CA ALA A 15 3.72 8.49 -26.77
C ALA A 15 2.74 8.95 -25.69
N SER A 16 2.62 8.17 -24.62
CA SER A 16 1.97 8.60 -23.38
C SER A 16 2.83 9.69 -22.74
N GLY A 17 2.59 10.94 -23.14
CA GLY A 17 3.12 12.12 -22.47
C GLY A 17 2.48 12.23 -21.10
N SER A 18 3.09 11.62 -20.09
CA SER A 18 2.80 11.93 -18.69
C SER A 18 3.19 13.39 -18.45
N ALA A 19 2.21 14.29 -18.58
CA ALA A 19 2.36 15.64 -18.06
C ALA A 19 2.66 15.51 -16.55
N LEU A 20 3.87 15.91 -16.14
CA LEU A 20 4.24 16.06 -14.75
C LEU A 20 3.37 17.18 -14.15
N LEU A 21 2.20 16.80 -13.67
CA LEU A 21 1.35 17.70 -12.90
C LEU A 21 2.03 17.86 -11.54
N LEU A 22 2.66 19.01 -11.32
CA LEU A 22 3.18 19.36 -10.00
C LEU A 22 2.04 19.30 -8.98
N PRO A 23 2.30 18.78 -7.76
CA PRO A 23 1.29 18.75 -6.71
C PRO A 23 0.81 20.18 -6.38
N PRO A 24 -0.46 20.34 -5.96
CA PRO A 24 -0.97 21.64 -5.52
C PRO A 24 -0.11 22.16 -4.36
N ARG A 25 0.27 23.44 -4.44
CA ARG A 25 1.08 24.12 -3.42
C ARG A 25 0.15 24.96 -2.52
N SER A 26 0.60 25.30 -1.31
CA SER A 26 -0.07 26.31 -0.49
C SER A 26 -0.11 27.67 -1.22
N ALA A 27 -0.88 28.63 -0.68
CA ALA A 27 -0.89 30.01 -1.19
C ALA A 27 0.54 30.61 -1.27
N ASP A 28 1.44 30.15 -0.40
CA ASP A 28 2.86 30.55 -0.34
C ASP A 28 3.82 29.67 -1.16
N GLY A 29 3.30 28.71 -1.94
CA GLY A 29 4.11 27.86 -2.82
C GLY A 29 4.77 26.63 -2.16
N GLN A 30 4.48 26.36 -0.88
CA GLN A 30 5.04 25.21 -0.14
C GLN A 30 4.25 23.92 -0.38
N LEU A 31 4.94 22.78 -0.33
CA LEU A 31 4.35 21.44 -0.39
C LEU A 31 3.69 21.11 0.94
N THR A 32 2.37 20.91 0.92
CA THR A 32 1.62 20.43 2.08
C THR A 32 1.63 18.90 2.14
N LEU A 33 1.41 18.34 3.34
CA LEU A 33 1.29 16.89 3.49
C LEU A 33 0.12 16.32 2.67
N ASN A 34 -1.03 17.01 2.63
CA ASN A 34 -2.17 16.60 1.80
C ASN A 34 -1.84 16.56 0.30
N ALA A 35 -1.04 17.51 -0.17
CA ALA A 35 -0.57 17.52 -1.55
C ALA A 35 0.41 16.36 -1.83
N ALA A 36 1.31 16.06 -0.89
CA ALA A 36 2.21 14.91 -0.98
C ALA A 36 1.45 13.57 -1.00
N LEU A 37 0.45 13.41 -0.13
CA LEU A 37 -0.43 12.23 -0.09
C LEU A 37 -1.19 12.07 -1.41
N THR A 38 -1.76 13.16 -1.94
CA THR A 38 -2.49 13.13 -3.21
C THR A 38 -1.58 12.74 -4.38
N ALA A 39 -0.36 13.28 -4.44
CA ALA A 39 0.62 12.92 -5.45
C ALA A 39 1.02 11.44 -5.36
N ALA A 40 1.33 10.96 -4.15
CA ALA A 40 1.72 9.58 -3.90
C ALA A 40 0.60 8.59 -4.27
N ARG A 41 -0.65 8.86 -3.89
CA ARG A 41 -1.80 8.00 -4.22
C ARG A 41 -2.07 7.90 -5.73
N ARG A 42 -1.71 8.94 -6.49
CA ARG A 42 -1.83 8.96 -7.95
C ARG A 42 -0.71 8.18 -8.62
N ALA A 43 0.52 8.32 -8.11
CA ALA A 43 1.70 7.74 -8.75
C ALA A 43 2.02 6.30 -8.31
N SER A 44 1.56 5.86 -7.13
CA SER A 44 1.94 4.58 -6.53
C SER A 44 1.63 3.37 -7.42
N PRO A 45 2.66 2.59 -7.83
CA PRO A 45 2.48 1.31 -8.50
C PRO A 45 1.77 0.26 -7.63
N GLU A 46 1.97 0.29 -6.31
CA GLU A 46 1.34 -0.62 -5.35
C GLU A 46 -0.18 -0.42 -5.32
N LEU A 47 -0.65 0.84 -5.30
CA LEU A 47 -2.08 1.13 -5.40
C LEU A 47 -2.65 0.78 -6.77
N ARG A 48 -1.89 0.98 -7.85
CA ARG A 48 -2.31 0.52 -9.18
C ARG A 48 -2.48 -1.00 -9.21
N ALA A 49 -1.51 -1.75 -8.69
CA ALA A 49 -1.58 -3.21 -8.61
C ALA A 49 -2.76 -3.68 -7.74
N ALA A 50 -2.99 -3.02 -6.60
CA ALA A 50 -4.13 -3.33 -5.73
C ALA A 50 -5.49 -3.01 -6.39
N ARG A 51 -5.60 -1.93 -7.17
CA ARG A 51 -6.80 -1.63 -7.98
C ARG A 51 -7.03 -2.69 -9.05
N GLU A 52 -5.99 -3.13 -9.75
CA GLU A 52 -6.12 -4.21 -10.73
C GLU A 52 -6.49 -5.55 -10.08
N ALA A 53 -6.04 -5.81 -8.84
CA ALA A 53 -6.49 -6.97 -8.09
C ALA A 53 -8.00 -6.91 -7.78
N VAL A 54 -8.54 -5.73 -7.48
CA VAL A 54 -9.99 -5.51 -7.32
C VAL A 54 -10.73 -5.73 -8.65
N ASN A 55 -10.24 -5.15 -9.75
CA ASN A 55 -10.81 -5.34 -11.09
C ASN A 55 -10.86 -6.83 -11.47
N ALA A 56 -9.74 -7.52 -11.31
CA ALA A 56 -9.65 -8.95 -11.57
C ALA A 56 -10.57 -9.78 -10.65
N ALA A 57 -10.77 -9.37 -9.40
CA ALA A 57 -11.73 -10.02 -8.51
C ALA A 57 -13.19 -9.77 -8.97
N ALA A 58 -13.51 -8.58 -9.46
CA ALA A 58 -14.82 -8.26 -10.04
C ALA A 58 -15.10 -9.06 -11.33
N ASP A 59 -14.10 -9.24 -12.20
CA ASP A 59 -14.20 -10.11 -13.37
C ASP A 59 -14.43 -11.58 -12.98
N ARG A 60 -13.71 -12.07 -11.96
CA ARG A 60 -13.95 -13.41 -11.42
C ARG A 60 -15.33 -13.56 -10.80
N GLU A 61 -15.88 -12.52 -10.17
CA GLU A 61 -17.27 -12.50 -9.69
C GLU A 61 -18.27 -12.62 -10.84
N ARG A 62 -18.07 -11.86 -11.94
CA ARG A 62 -18.89 -12.00 -13.15
C ARG A 62 -18.80 -13.41 -13.74
N GLN A 63 -17.59 -13.94 -13.87
CA GLN A 63 -17.36 -15.30 -14.38
C GLN A 63 -17.98 -16.38 -13.47
N ALA A 64 -17.95 -16.19 -12.15
CA ALA A 64 -18.59 -17.07 -11.18
C ALA A 64 -20.12 -17.11 -11.33
N GLY A 65 -20.72 -16.04 -11.87
CA GLY A 65 -22.15 -15.97 -12.20
C GLY A 65 -22.53 -16.59 -13.55
N ALA A 66 -21.57 -16.93 -14.41
CA ALA A 66 -21.85 -17.50 -15.73
C ALA A 66 -22.43 -18.92 -15.63
N PHE A 67 -23.35 -19.22 -16.53
CA PHE A 67 -23.80 -20.60 -16.77
C PHE A 67 -22.65 -21.44 -17.34
N LEU A 68 -22.70 -22.74 -17.11
CA LEU A 68 -21.79 -23.68 -17.76
C LEU A 68 -22.03 -23.63 -19.28
N ASN A 69 -20.94 -23.61 -20.05
CA ASN A 69 -21.03 -23.62 -21.50
C ASN A 69 -21.68 -24.91 -22.00
N PRO A 70 -22.51 -24.82 -23.05
CA PRO A 70 -23.00 -26.00 -23.71
C PRO A 70 -21.91 -26.66 -24.57
N THR A 71 -22.14 -27.94 -24.89
CA THR A 71 -21.31 -28.70 -25.83
C THR A 71 -22.13 -29.04 -27.08
N LEU A 72 -21.57 -28.79 -28.26
CA LEU A 72 -22.09 -29.34 -29.51
C LEU A 72 -21.33 -30.63 -29.82
N ALA A 73 -22.02 -31.75 -29.81
CA ALA A 73 -21.47 -33.06 -30.14
C ALA A 73 -21.97 -33.50 -31.52
N TYR A 74 -21.05 -34.00 -32.35
CA TYR A 74 -21.35 -34.68 -33.60
C TYR A 74 -20.67 -36.05 -33.59
N SER A 75 -21.43 -37.09 -33.88
CA SER A 75 -20.90 -38.44 -34.01
C SER A 75 -21.45 -39.11 -35.26
N ARG A 76 -20.58 -39.84 -35.96
CA ARG A 76 -20.96 -40.72 -37.05
C ARG A 76 -20.56 -42.14 -36.70
N GLU A 77 -21.52 -43.04 -36.73
CA GLU A 77 -21.30 -44.46 -36.47
C GLU A 77 -21.69 -45.27 -37.70
N GLN A 78 -20.92 -46.31 -38.00
CA GLN A 78 -21.27 -47.27 -39.05
C GLN A 78 -21.12 -48.67 -38.50
N THR A 79 -22.19 -49.46 -38.59
CA THR A 79 -22.21 -50.87 -38.18
C THR A 79 -22.60 -51.73 -39.38
N SER A 80 -22.08 -52.95 -39.44
CA SER A 80 -22.39 -53.89 -40.51
C SER A 80 -22.59 -55.30 -39.98
N ARG A 81 -23.67 -55.97 -40.41
CA ARG A 81 -23.95 -57.37 -40.06
C ARG A 81 -24.57 -58.10 -41.25
N ALA A 82 -24.02 -59.27 -41.60
CA ALA A 82 -24.55 -60.13 -42.68
C ALA A 82 -24.79 -59.39 -44.02
N GLY A 83 -23.90 -58.46 -44.38
CA GLY A 83 -24.01 -57.66 -45.61
C GLY A 83 -24.90 -56.41 -45.51
N GLN A 84 -25.71 -56.27 -44.46
CA GLN A 84 -26.44 -55.03 -44.17
C GLN A 84 -25.49 -54.00 -43.55
N THR A 85 -25.57 -52.76 -44.00
CA THR A 85 -24.79 -51.64 -43.44
C THR A 85 -25.73 -50.57 -42.92
N ASN A 86 -25.52 -50.16 -41.67
CA ASN A 86 -26.24 -49.09 -41.02
C ASN A 86 -25.27 -47.94 -40.71
N ALA A 87 -25.54 -46.76 -41.26
CA ALA A 87 -24.78 -45.55 -40.97
C ALA A 87 -25.68 -44.54 -40.25
N GLN A 88 -25.25 -44.08 -39.08
CA GLN A 88 -25.94 -43.11 -38.26
C GLN A 88 -25.10 -41.84 -38.13
N ASP A 89 -25.72 -40.69 -38.39
CA ASP A 89 -25.17 -39.36 -38.14
C ASP A 89 -25.99 -38.73 -37.01
N ILE A 90 -25.34 -38.32 -35.92
CA ILE A 90 -25.98 -37.73 -34.74
C ILE A 90 -25.33 -36.39 -34.46
N ALA A 91 -26.14 -35.34 -34.36
CA ALA A 91 -25.71 -34.01 -33.90
C ALA A 91 -26.58 -33.60 -32.71
N GLN A 92 -25.97 -33.29 -31.57
CA GLN A 92 -26.70 -32.91 -30.36
C GLN A 92 -26.03 -31.78 -29.59
N PHE A 93 -26.87 -30.96 -28.95
CA PHE A 93 -26.46 -29.93 -28.02
C PHE A 93 -26.66 -30.44 -26.60
N GLU A 94 -25.65 -30.29 -25.76
CA GLU A 94 -25.64 -30.76 -24.37
C GLU A 94 -25.45 -29.57 -23.44
N GLN A 95 -26.38 -29.36 -22.52
CA GLN A 95 -26.34 -28.28 -21.54
C GLN A 95 -26.32 -28.87 -20.12
N PRO A 96 -25.20 -28.73 -19.40
CA PRO A 96 -25.15 -29.00 -17.96
C PRO A 96 -26.00 -27.99 -17.18
N LEU A 97 -26.79 -28.45 -16.23
CA LEU A 97 -27.68 -27.62 -15.40
C LEU A 97 -27.27 -27.69 -13.92
N GLU A 98 -26.81 -26.57 -13.38
CA GLU A 98 -26.50 -26.42 -11.95
C GLU A 98 -27.80 -26.28 -11.12
N VAL A 99 -28.41 -27.41 -10.74
CA VAL A 99 -29.70 -27.47 -10.00
C VAL A 99 -29.56 -27.37 -8.48
N GLY A 100 -28.35 -27.56 -7.95
CA GLY A 100 -28.07 -27.64 -6.51
C GLY A 100 -27.72 -26.31 -5.84
N GLY A 101 -27.84 -25.19 -6.55
CA GLY A 101 -27.41 -23.88 -6.08
C GLY A 101 -25.88 -23.67 -6.10
N GLN A 102 -25.14 -24.53 -6.82
CA GLN A 102 -23.68 -24.44 -6.96
C GLN A 102 -23.26 -23.06 -7.49
N ARG A 103 -23.94 -22.57 -8.52
CA ARG A 103 -23.69 -21.23 -9.09
C ARG A 103 -23.88 -20.11 -8.08
N ALA A 104 -24.95 -20.14 -7.30
CA ALA A 104 -25.22 -19.10 -6.30
C ALA A 104 -24.12 -19.10 -5.21
N ALA A 105 -23.71 -20.28 -4.73
CA ALA A 105 -22.62 -20.41 -3.77
C ALA A 105 -21.26 -19.95 -4.35
N ARG A 106 -20.98 -20.30 -5.61
CA ARG A 106 -19.78 -19.87 -6.34
C ARG A 106 -19.73 -18.35 -6.53
N ARG A 107 -20.85 -17.73 -6.89
CA ARG A 107 -20.98 -16.27 -7.00
C ARG A 107 -20.79 -15.58 -5.64
N GLU A 108 -21.36 -16.12 -4.57
CA GLU A 108 -21.22 -15.57 -3.23
C GLU A 108 -19.75 -15.59 -2.75
N ALA A 109 -19.05 -16.72 -2.92
CA ALA A 109 -17.63 -16.81 -2.61
C ALA A 109 -16.80 -15.82 -3.44
N ALA A 110 -17.13 -15.61 -4.72
CA ALA A 110 -16.44 -14.65 -5.57
C ALA A 110 -16.71 -13.18 -5.17
N ARG A 111 -17.95 -12.85 -4.78
CA ARG A 111 -18.32 -11.53 -4.24
C ARG A 111 -17.51 -11.18 -3.00
N LEU A 112 -17.45 -12.10 -2.03
CA LEU A 112 -16.66 -11.92 -0.81
C LEU A 112 -15.16 -11.78 -1.11
N ARG A 113 -14.63 -12.48 -2.12
CA ARG A 113 -13.23 -12.28 -2.57
C ARG A 113 -13.00 -10.89 -3.15
N ARG A 114 -13.95 -10.31 -3.90
CA ARG A 114 -13.87 -8.92 -4.37
C ARG A 114 -13.87 -7.95 -3.20
N GLU A 115 -14.80 -8.10 -2.26
CA GLU A 115 -14.85 -7.26 -1.05
C GLU A 115 -13.54 -7.37 -0.26
N GLY A 116 -12.95 -8.56 -0.15
CA GLY A 116 -11.64 -8.75 0.49
C GLY A 116 -10.50 -8.05 -0.27
N ALA A 117 -10.55 -8.03 -1.61
CA ALA A 117 -9.60 -7.26 -2.42
C ALA A 117 -9.75 -5.74 -2.20
N GLU A 118 -10.98 -5.23 -2.04
CA GLU A 118 -11.24 -3.83 -1.73
C GLU A 118 -10.70 -3.45 -0.34
N ALA A 119 -10.90 -4.31 0.66
CA ALA A 119 -10.33 -4.12 1.99
C ALA A 119 -8.79 -4.13 1.97
N ARG A 120 -8.17 -5.03 1.18
CA ARG A 120 -6.70 -5.01 0.97
C ARG A 120 -6.23 -3.73 0.30
N LEU A 121 -6.93 -3.22 -0.70
CA LEU A 121 -6.62 -1.93 -1.34
C LEU A 121 -6.65 -0.78 -0.32
N ALA A 122 -7.67 -0.73 0.53
CA ALA A 122 -7.77 0.27 1.60
C ALA A 122 -6.61 0.15 2.61
N ALA A 123 -6.20 -1.08 2.96
CA ALA A 123 -5.04 -1.30 3.82
C ALA A 123 -3.72 -0.84 3.17
N THR A 124 -3.52 -1.13 1.88
CA THR A 124 -2.36 -0.63 1.11
C THR A 124 -2.34 0.89 1.05
N MET A 125 -3.50 1.54 0.89
CA MET A 125 -3.60 3.00 0.90
C MET A 125 -3.25 3.59 2.26
N GLY A 126 -3.76 3.02 3.35
CA GLY A 126 -3.40 3.46 4.71
C GLY A 126 -1.91 3.29 5.02
N GLN A 127 -1.27 2.24 4.49
CA GLN A 127 0.17 2.06 4.61
C GLN A 127 0.96 3.12 3.82
N LEU A 128 0.58 3.37 2.56
CA LEU A 128 1.21 4.40 1.73
C LEU A 128 1.09 5.78 2.38
N ASP A 129 -0.10 6.11 2.90
CA ASP A 129 -0.34 7.38 3.56
C ASP A 129 0.59 7.57 4.76
N PHE A 130 0.76 6.52 5.57
CA PHE A 130 1.68 6.54 6.71
C PHE A 130 3.14 6.72 6.27
N ASP A 131 3.57 6.00 5.23
CA ASP A 131 4.93 6.11 4.71
C ASP A 131 5.23 7.51 4.16
N VAL A 132 4.27 8.15 3.50
CA VAL A 132 4.37 9.54 3.03
C VAL A 132 4.41 10.52 4.21
N ALA A 133 3.52 10.38 5.20
CA ALA A 133 3.53 11.23 6.38
C ALA A 133 4.86 11.14 7.14
N ARG A 134 5.42 9.94 7.26
CA ARG A 134 6.73 9.70 7.85
C ARG A 134 7.87 10.33 7.04
N ALA A 135 7.89 10.13 5.73
CA ALA A 135 8.91 10.72 4.85
C ALA A 135 8.83 12.25 4.85
N PHE A 136 7.62 12.81 4.88
CA PHE A 136 7.38 14.26 4.98
C PHE A 136 7.92 14.81 6.31
N ALA A 137 7.60 14.16 7.43
CA ALA A 137 8.08 14.55 8.76
C ALA A 137 9.62 14.57 8.84
N PHE A 138 10.26 13.52 8.33
CA PHE A 138 11.73 13.46 8.29
C PHE A 138 12.34 14.51 7.36
N ALA A 139 11.73 14.79 6.21
CA ALA A 139 12.27 15.78 5.27
C ALA A 139 12.21 17.20 5.84
N VAL A 140 11.12 17.58 6.51
CA VAL A 140 10.99 18.87 7.20
C VAL A 140 12.01 18.99 8.33
N ALA A 141 12.15 17.95 9.16
CA ALA A 141 13.12 17.95 10.26
C ALA A 141 14.57 18.00 9.75
N ALA A 142 14.89 17.31 8.66
CA ALA A 142 16.22 17.35 8.06
C ALA A 142 16.56 18.75 7.50
N ASP A 143 15.59 19.46 6.92
CA ASP A 143 15.77 20.87 6.51
C ASP A 143 16.09 21.77 7.72
N GLN A 144 15.38 21.61 8.83
CA GLN A 144 15.65 22.34 10.07
C GLN A 144 17.04 22.02 10.65
N ARG A 145 17.44 20.74 10.62
CA ARG A 145 18.75 20.27 11.12
C ARG A 145 19.91 20.78 10.27
N VAL A 146 19.75 20.89 8.95
CA VAL A 146 20.76 21.54 8.10
C VAL A 146 20.92 23.00 8.49
N ARG A 147 19.83 23.76 8.65
CA ARG A 147 19.90 25.17 9.09
C ARG A 147 20.56 25.32 10.46
N LEU A 148 20.33 24.39 11.38
CA LEU A 148 21.00 24.35 12.67
C LEU A 148 22.50 24.06 12.50
N ALA A 149 22.87 23.03 11.75
CA ALA A 149 24.26 22.64 11.55
C ALA A 149 25.07 23.69 10.77
N GLU A 150 24.46 24.40 9.83
CA GLU A 150 25.06 25.54 9.12
C GLU A 150 25.39 26.69 10.07
N ARG A 151 24.42 27.09 10.91
CA ARG A 151 24.63 28.16 11.91
C ARG A 151 25.74 27.80 12.88
N THR A 152 25.73 26.57 13.40
CA THR A 152 26.75 26.10 14.34
C THR A 152 28.13 25.99 13.68
N ALA A 153 28.23 25.45 12.47
CA ALA A 153 29.50 25.42 11.73
C ALA A 153 30.06 26.82 11.43
N SER A 154 29.20 27.80 11.11
CA SER A 154 29.62 29.19 10.93
C SER A 154 30.12 29.81 12.24
N ALA A 155 29.44 29.55 13.37
CA ALA A 155 29.88 30.01 14.69
C ALA A 155 31.29 29.48 15.06
N PHE A 156 31.56 28.21 14.78
CA PHE A 156 32.88 27.61 14.98
C PHE A 156 33.96 28.14 14.03
N THR A 157 33.59 28.41 12.78
CA THR A 157 34.51 29.01 11.80
C THR A 157 34.93 30.41 12.24
N GLU A 158 33.98 31.21 12.71
CA GLU A 158 34.26 32.55 13.19
C GLU A 158 35.07 32.54 14.50
N ALA A 159 34.70 31.66 15.44
CA ALA A 159 35.47 31.48 16.66
C ALA A 159 36.92 31.06 16.37
N GLN A 160 37.14 30.15 15.41
CA GLN A 160 38.48 29.75 14.97
C GLN A 160 39.27 30.96 14.45
N ARG A 161 38.66 31.78 13.58
CA ARG A 161 39.29 32.99 13.02
C ARG A 161 39.74 33.95 14.13
N VAL A 162 38.87 34.21 15.11
CA VAL A 162 39.17 35.08 16.26
C VAL A 162 40.28 34.48 17.14
N SER A 163 40.23 33.18 17.43
CA SER A 163 41.27 32.52 18.23
C SER A 163 42.63 32.51 17.53
N GLU A 164 42.68 32.44 16.20
CA GLU A 164 43.93 32.52 15.44
C GLU A 164 44.54 33.93 15.51
N GLN A 165 43.70 34.98 15.42
CA GLN A 165 44.14 36.38 15.59
C GLN A 165 44.69 36.63 17.00
N ARG A 166 43.97 36.15 18.03
CA ARG A 166 44.41 36.25 19.44
C ARG A 166 45.69 35.46 19.70
N LEU A 167 45.92 34.34 19.00
CA LEU A 167 47.16 33.56 19.13
C LEU A 167 48.35 34.36 18.59
N THR A 168 48.19 35.03 17.45
CA THR A 168 49.24 35.89 16.88
C THR A 168 49.54 37.09 17.78
N ALA A 169 48.52 37.63 18.47
CA ALA A 169 48.69 38.69 19.47
C ALA A 169 49.30 38.20 20.80
N GLY A 170 49.33 36.88 21.03
CA GLY A 170 49.81 36.28 22.28
C GLY A 170 48.76 36.15 23.39
N ASP A 171 47.50 36.49 23.10
CA ASP A 171 46.39 36.55 24.08
C ASP A 171 45.74 35.18 24.38
N VAL A 172 46.05 34.14 23.60
CA VAL A 172 45.58 32.77 23.84
C VAL A 172 46.68 31.74 23.62
N SER A 173 46.56 30.60 24.31
CA SER A 173 47.52 29.50 24.14
C SER A 173 47.38 28.78 22.80
N GLY A 174 48.49 28.25 22.27
CA GLY A 174 48.48 27.37 21.09
C GLY A 174 47.69 26.07 21.30
N TYR A 175 47.42 25.67 22.56
CA TYR A 175 46.49 24.59 22.86
C TYR A 175 45.04 24.99 22.54
N SER A 176 44.59 26.15 23.01
CA SER A 176 43.24 26.67 22.77
C SER A 176 42.93 26.80 21.28
N ALA A 177 43.85 27.37 20.50
CA ALA A 177 43.70 27.51 19.05
C ALA A 177 43.61 26.15 18.32
N ARG A 178 44.45 25.17 18.72
CA ARG A 178 44.37 23.80 18.16
C ARG A 178 43.08 23.09 18.51
N ARG A 179 42.61 23.23 19.75
CA ARG A 179 41.33 22.67 20.22
C ARG A 179 40.17 23.24 19.40
N LEU A 180 40.15 24.55 19.15
CA LEU A 180 39.08 25.18 18.38
C LEU A 180 39.10 24.78 16.91
N ARG A 181 40.28 24.66 16.30
CA ARG A 181 40.42 24.13 14.93
C ARG A 181 39.87 22.71 14.80
N LEU A 182 40.12 21.84 15.79
CA LEU A 182 39.55 20.49 15.82
C LEU A 182 38.02 20.52 15.88
N GLU A 183 37.45 21.38 16.72
CA GLU A 183 35.99 21.50 16.84
C GLU A 183 35.34 22.10 15.58
N ALA A 184 35.97 23.09 14.94
CA ALA A 184 35.51 23.60 13.66
C ALA A 184 35.47 22.51 12.58
N ALA A 185 36.50 21.66 12.50
CA ALA A 185 36.51 20.51 11.60
C ALA A 185 35.39 19.50 11.94
N ARG A 186 35.15 19.24 13.23
CA ARG A 186 34.04 18.36 13.69
C ARG A 186 32.67 18.91 13.26
N PHE A 187 32.39 20.20 13.48
CA PHE A 187 31.11 20.78 13.13
C PHE A 187 30.93 20.99 11.62
N ALA A 188 32.01 21.14 10.85
CA ALA A 188 31.96 21.04 9.40
C ALA A 188 31.52 19.63 8.93
N ALA A 189 31.98 18.58 9.62
CA ALA A 189 31.53 17.21 9.35
C ALA A 189 30.05 16.99 9.74
N VAL A 190 29.59 17.55 10.87
CA VAL A 190 28.17 17.53 11.27
C VAL A 190 27.29 18.20 10.20
N ARG A 191 27.70 19.36 9.68
CA ARG A 191 27.00 20.04 8.58
C ARG A 191 26.93 19.18 7.32
N ALA A 192 28.04 18.54 6.94
CA ALA A 192 28.06 17.64 5.78
C ALA A 192 27.13 16.43 5.97
N GLY A 193 27.08 15.86 7.18
CA GLY A 193 26.15 14.80 7.54
C GLY A 193 24.68 15.23 7.46
N ALA A 194 24.33 16.39 8.01
CA ALA A 194 22.97 16.94 7.93
C ALA A 194 22.55 17.19 6.46
N ALA A 195 23.46 17.71 5.63
CA ALA A 195 23.18 17.93 4.20
C ALA A 195 22.90 16.62 3.45
N LEU A 196 23.63 15.55 3.78
CA LEU A 196 23.38 14.22 3.24
C LEU A 196 22.01 13.67 3.70
N GLU A 197 21.68 13.80 4.99
CA GLU A 197 20.38 13.38 5.55
C GLU A 197 19.22 14.12 4.87
N ARG A 198 19.33 15.44 4.69
CA ARG A 198 18.36 16.25 3.95
C ARG A 198 18.14 15.73 2.53
N ARG A 199 19.21 15.44 1.80
CA ARG A 199 19.11 14.89 0.45
C ARG A 199 18.43 13.52 0.46
N SER A 200 18.79 12.65 1.40
CA SER A 200 18.23 11.29 1.51
C SER A 200 16.73 11.31 1.80
N THR A 201 16.30 12.09 2.80
CA THR A 201 14.90 12.22 3.21
C THR A 201 14.03 12.86 2.13
N ARG A 202 14.51 13.91 1.46
CA ARG A 202 13.83 14.52 0.32
C ARG A 202 13.71 13.58 -0.89
N THR A 203 14.74 12.77 -1.15
CA THR A 203 14.69 11.74 -2.20
C THR A 203 13.67 10.65 -1.87
N ALA A 204 13.60 10.22 -0.60
CA ALA A 204 12.60 9.25 -0.17
C ALA A 204 11.17 9.79 -0.37
N LEU A 205 10.91 11.04 0.04
CA LEU A 205 9.62 11.69 -0.17
C LEU A 205 9.28 11.85 -1.67
N SER A 206 10.21 12.33 -2.49
CA SER A 206 9.99 12.50 -3.93
C SER A 206 9.68 11.17 -4.62
N THR A 207 10.35 10.09 -4.20
CA THR A 207 10.13 8.73 -4.72
C THR A 207 8.71 8.25 -4.42
N LEU A 208 8.22 8.44 -3.19
CA LEU A 208 6.84 8.08 -2.82
C LEU A 208 5.80 8.89 -3.60
N MET A 209 6.11 10.16 -3.91
CA MET A 209 5.27 11.03 -4.75
C MET A 209 5.35 10.71 -6.25
N GLY A 210 6.20 9.75 -6.66
CA GLY A 210 6.44 9.41 -8.06
C GLY A 210 7.17 10.48 -8.86
N LEU A 211 7.87 11.38 -8.19
CA LEU A 211 8.71 12.39 -8.82
C LEU A 211 10.12 11.81 -9.09
N PRO A 212 10.84 12.29 -10.12
CA PRO A 212 12.25 11.95 -10.32
C PRO A 212 13.07 12.23 -9.05
N THR A 213 14.06 11.40 -8.75
CA THR A 213 14.92 11.57 -7.55
C THR A 213 15.59 12.94 -7.51
N ALA A 214 16.00 13.47 -8.66
CA ALA A 214 16.58 14.80 -8.81
C ALA A 214 15.61 15.95 -8.41
N ALA A 215 14.29 15.70 -8.38
CA ALA A 215 13.31 16.70 -7.97
C ALA A 215 13.31 16.96 -6.46
N GLY A 216 13.91 16.07 -5.64
CA GLY A 216 13.98 16.21 -4.18
C GLY A 216 14.61 17.52 -3.71
N ASP A 217 15.63 18.01 -4.42
CA ASP A 217 16.29 19.28 -4.08
C ASP A 217 15.40 20.50 -4.33
N SER A 218 14.46 20.39 -5.27
CA SER A 218 13.50 21.46 -5.63
C SER A 218 12.24 21.50 -4.77
N LEU A 219 12.08 20.58 -3.82
CA LEU A 219 10.92 20.58 -2.91
C LEU A 219 10.98 21.79 -1.98
N ALA A 220 9.95 22.62 -2.05
CA ALA A 220 9.69 23.70 -1.10
C ALA A 220 8.88 23.12 0.07
N LEU A 221 9.54 22.78 1.17
CA LEU A 221 8.90 22.25 2.37
C LEU A 221 8.57 23.39 3.34
N PRO A 222 7.57 23.21 4.22
CA PRO A 222 7.31 24.18 5.28
C PRO A 222 8.47 24.24 6.28
N ASP A 223 8.61 25.39 6.94
CA ASP A 223 9.68 25.59 7.92
C ASP A 223 9.46 24.82 9.22
N GLU A 224 8.20 24.50 9.54
CA GLU A 224 7.79 23.77 10.73
C GLU A 224 6.76 22.70 10.37
N LEU A 225 6.74 21.63 11.16
CA LEU A 225 5.69 20.63 11.05
C LEU A 225 4.38 21.21 11.59
N PRO A 226 3.24 21.02 10.89
CA PRO A 226 1.96 21.51 11.37
C PRO A 226 1.65 20.89 12.74
N ALA A 227 1.38 21.74 13.73
CA ALA A 227 0.98 21.33 15.06
C ALA A 227 -0.40 20.67 15.00
N THR A 228 -0.43 19.37 14.75
CA THR A 228 -1.69 18.63 14.66
C THR A 228 -1.92 17.93 15.98
N ALA A 229 -2.67 18.55 16.89
CA ALA A 229 -3.22 17.78 18.01
C ALA A 229 -4.23 16.78 17.43
N THR A 230 -3.86 15.51 17.36
CA THR A 230 -4.79 14.48 16.91
C THR A 230 -5.80 14.24 18.04
N ALA A 231 -7.09 14.48 17.78
CA ALA A 231 -8.17 14.18 18.72
C ALA A 231 -8.15 12.72 19.22
N LEU A 232 -7.47 11.82 18.51
CA LEU A 232 -7.24 10.42 18.89
C LEU A 232 -6.44 10.28 20.19
N ALA A 233 -5.44 11.12 20.45
CA ALA A 233 -4.61 11.02 21.65
C ALA A 233 -5.38 11.29 22.95
N ALA A 234 -6.51 12.01 22.84
CA ALA A 234 -7.41 12.29 23.95
C ALA A 234 -8.41 11.16 24.25
N LEU A 235 -8.55 10.17 23.36
CA LEU A 235 -9.46 9.04 23.55
C LEU A 235 -8.87 8.01 24.53
N SER A 236 -9.75 7.28 25.22
CA SER A 236 -9.33 6.14 26.04
C SER A 236 -8.82 4.99 25.17
N LEU A 237 -7.92 4.15 25.72
CA LEU A 237 -7.41 2.98 25.02
C LEU A 237 -8.55 2.07 24.54
N ASP A 238 -9.56 1.82 25.37
CA ASP A 238 -10.72 1.00 24.99
C ASP A 238 -11.49 1.59 23.80
N SER A 239 -11.63 2.92 23.74
CA SER A 239 -12.29 3.60 22.61
C SER A 239 -11.47 3.44 21.32
N LEU A 240 -10.14 3.53 21.42
CA LEU A 240 -9.23 3.33 20.30
C LEU A 240 -9.25 1.89 19.80
N LEU A 241 -9.28 0.91 20.71
CA LEU A 241 -9.38 -0.52 20.38
C LEU A 241 -10.69 -0.87 19.69
N GLN A 242 -11.83 -0.41 20.22
CA GLN A 242 -13.14 -0.63 19.58
C GLN A 242 -13.22 0.01 18.20
N ARG A 243 -12.62 1.19 18.03
CA ARG A 243 -12.56 1.86 16.73
C ARG A 243 -11.65 1.10 15.76
N ALA A 244 -10.48 0.66 16.22
CA ALA A 244 -9.55 -0.12 15.40
C ALA A 244 -10.18 -1.42 14.89
N GLU A 245 -10.96 -2.12 15.71
CA GLU A 245 -11.64 -3.34 15.28
C GLU A 245 -12.67 -3.08 14.15
N ARG A 246 -13.33 -1.91 14.16
CA ARG A 246 -14.36 -1.56 13.17
C ARG A 246 -13.77 -0.99 11.87
N GLU A 247 -12.76 -0.13 12.00
CA GLU A 247 -12.29 0.71 10.90
C GLU A 247 -11.05 0.13 10.19
N ARG A 248 -10.28 -0.75 10.83
CA ARG A 248 -9.04 -1.26 10.20
C ARG A 248 -9.32 -2.16 9.01
N ALA A 249 -8.84 -1.69 7.86
CA ALA A 249 -8.99 -2.36 6.58
C ALA A 249 -8.29 -3.73 6.52
N ASP A 250 -7.17 -3.93 7.21
CA ASP A 250 -6.45 -5.21 7.23
C ASP A 250 -7.18 -6.27 8.07
N VAL A 251 -7.76 -5.90 9.22
CA VAL A 251 -8.64 -6.80 9.99
C VAL A 251 -9.87 -7.18 9.17
N ARG A 252 -10.48 -6.18 8.51
CA ARG A 252 -11.61 -6.41 7.61
C ARG A 252 -11.24 -7.37 6.46
N ALA A 253 -10.05 -7.23 5.89
CA ALA A 253 -9.56 -8.13 4.84
C ALA A 253 -9.46 -9.58 5.33
N VAL A 254 -8.88 -9.81 6.50
CA VAL A 254 -8.76 -11.17 7.09
C VAL A 254 -10.14 -11.74 7.45
N ALA A 255 -11.04 -10.91 7.99
CA ALA A 255 -12.41 -11.33 8.25
C ALA A 255 -13.17 -11.71 6.97
N LEU A 256 -12.92 -11.01 5.86
CA LEU A 256 -13.48 -11.35 4.55
C LEU A 256 -12.86 -12.62 3.97
N ASP A 257 -11.57 -12.88 4.19
CA ASP A 257 -10.96 -14.17 3.82
C ASP A 257 -11.58 -15.34 4.59
N ALA A 258 -11.90 -15.17 5.88
CA ALA A 258 -12.66 -16.15 6.66
C ALA A 258 -14.08 -16.36 6.11
N ALA A 259 -14.76 -15.27 5.70
CA ALA A 259 -16.07 -15.34 5.06
C ALA A 259 -16.01 -16.07 3.70
N VAL A 260 -14.94 -15.85 2.92
CA VAL A 260 -14.66 -16.56 1.67
C VAL A 260 -14.50 -18.05 1.93
N ALA A 261 -13.66 -18.45 2.88
CA ALA A 261 -13.45 -19.86 3.22
C ALA A 261 -14.75 -20.55 3.67
N SER A 262 -15.58 -19.84 4.45
CA SER A 262 -16.93 -20.31 4.82
C SER A 262 -17.85 -20.46 3.61
N ALA A 263 -17.81 -19.53 2.64
CA ALA A 263 -18.57 -19.61 1.40
C ALA A 263 -18.09 -20.73 0.48
N GLU A 264 -16.78 -20.99 0.43
CA GLU A 264 -16.18 -22.12 -0.29
C GLU A 264 -16.60 -23.46 0.31
N ALA A 265 -16.66 -23.58 1.65
CA ALA A 265 -17.20 -24.76 2.31
C ALA A 265 -18.68 -25.00 1.95
N ARG A 266 -19.50 -23.93 1.89
CA ARG A 266 -20.88 -24.02 1.39
C ARG A 266 -20.93 -24.46 -0.08
N LEU A 267 -20.05 -23.95 -0.93
CA LEU A 267 -19.95 -24.37 -2.33
C LEU A 267 -19.60 -25.86 -2.44
N ALA A 268 -18.57 -26.32 -1.72
CA ALA A 268 -18.17 -27.73 -1.70
C ALA A 268 -19.35 -28.64 -1.28
N ALA A 269 -20.16 -28.20 -0.31
CA ALA A 269 -21.37 -28.91 0.09
C ALA A 269 -22.44 -28.94 -1.02
N ARG A 270 -22.62 -27.86 -1.80
CA ARG A 270 -23.54 -27.83 -2.95
C ARG A 270 -23.07 -28.69 -4.11
N GLU A 271 -21.76 -28.82 -4.31
CA GLU A 271 -21.17 -29.69 -5.33
C GLU A 271 -21.40 -31.19 -5.09
N ARG A 272 -21.93 -31.58 -3.91
CA ARG A 272 -22.44 -32.95 -3.68
C ARG A 272 -23.69 -33.26 -4.49
N ILE A 273 -24.44 -32.24 -4.91
CA ILE A 273 -25.63 -32.40 -5.75
C ILE A 273 -25.14 -32.56 -7.19
N PRO A 274 -25.45 -33.69 -7.86
CA PRO A 274 -25.07 -33.91 -9.25
C PRO A 274 -25.57 -32.81 -10.19
N THR A 275 -24.77 -32.51 -11.22
CA THR A 275 -25.15 -31.60 -12.30
C THR A 275 -25.73 -32.43 -13.45
N PRO A 276 -27.07 -32.51 -13.61
CA PRO A 276 -27.67 -33.19 -14.75
C PRO A 276 -27.34 -32.44 -16.06
N THR A 277 -27.21 -33.19 -17.15
CA THR A 277 -27.03 -32.66 -18.50
C THR A 277 -28.29 -32.96 -19.31
N LEU A 278 -28.90 -31.91 -19.88
CA LEU A 278 -29.95 -32.07 -20.88
C LEU A 278 -29.30 -32.13 -22.26
N SER A 279 -29.71 -33.09 -23.07
CA SER A 279 -29.31 -33.18 -24.48
C SER A 279 -30.51 -33.11 -25.40
N ALA A 280 -30.36 -32.41 -26.51
CA ALA A 280 -31.34 -32.37 -27.58
C ALA A 280 -30.62 -32.29 -28.93
N GLY A 281 -31.10 -33.03 -29.91
CA GLY A 281 -30.39 -33.18 -31.17
C GLY A 281 -31.20 -33.84 -32.26
N TYR A 282 -30.51 -34.10 -33.35
CA TYR A 282 -31.05 -34.73 -34.53
C TYR A 282 -30.24 -35.97 -34.87
N LYS A 283 -30.95 -37.03 -35.29
CA LYS A 283 -30.37 -38.29 -35.75
C LYS A 283 -30.83 -38.56 -37.17
N GLY A 284 -29.86 -38.79 -38.06
CA GLY A 284 -30.06 -39.38 -39.38
C GLY A 284 -29.55 -40.82 -39.38
N GLU A 285 -30.28 -41.72 -40.03
CA GLU A 285 -29.92 -43.13 -40.14
C GLU A 285 -30.12 -43.59 -41.59
N ARG A 286 -29.16 -44.34 -42.12
CA ARG A 286 -29.19 -44.89 -43.47
C ARG A 286 -28.92 -46.37 -43.40
N LEU A 287 -29.91 -47.16 -43.78
CA LEU A 287 -29.83 -48.61 -43.84
C LEU A 287 -29.70 -49.06 -45.30
N ALA A 288 -28.62 -49.78 -45.59
CA ALA A 288 -28.39 -50.45 -46.86
C ALA A 288 -28.59 -51.96 -46.66
N ASP A 289 -29.60 -52.54 -47.30
CA ASP A 289 -29.90 -53.97 -47.26
C ASP A 289 -29.74 -54.61 -48.65
N PRO A 290 -28.79 -55.54 -48.84
CA PRO A 290 -28.57 -56.23 -50.11
C PRO A 290 -29.78 -57.04 -50.60
N SER A 291 -30.63 -57.53 -49.69
CA SER A 291 -31.79 -58.36 -50.02
C SER A 291 -33.00 -57.58 -50.55
N LEU A 292 -33.06 -56.27 -50.25
CA LEU A 292 -34.14 -55.37 -50.65
C LEU A 292 -33.74 -54.45 -51.82
N GLY A 293 -32.47 -54.42 -52.22
CA GLY A 293 -31.96 -53.62 -53.34
C GLY A 293 -32.14 -52.10 -53.20
N SER A 294 -32.51 -51.59 -52.02
CA SER A 294 -32.87 -50.19 -51.78
C SER A 294 -32.21 -49.62 -50.53
N LEU A 295 -31.84 -48.33 -50.59
CA LEU A 295 -31.32 -47.55 -49.45
C LEU A 295 -32.50 -46.89 -48.72
N THR A 296 -32.70 -47.22 -47.45
CA THR A 296 -33.74 -46.61 -46.62
C THR A 296 -33.13 -45.59 -45.67
N GLY A 297 -33.68 -44.37 -45.64
CA GLY A 297 -33.22 -43.29 -44.77
C GLY A 297 -34.27 -42.94 -43.71
N PHE A 298 -33.85 -42.87 -42.45
CA PHE A 298 -34.66 -42.39 -41.32
C PHE A 298 -34.07 -41.10 -40.77
N ARG A 299 -34.94 -40.25 -40.22
CA ARG A 299 -34.61 -38.96 -39.64
C ARG A 299 -35.46 -38.75 -38.41
N GLY A 300 -34.87 -38.28 -37.32
CA GLY A 300 -35.58 -38.12 -36.06
C GLY A 300 -34.92 -37.11 -35.14
N ILE A 301 -35.68 -36.68 -34.13
CA ILE A 301 -35.21 -35.86 -33.02
C ILE A 301 -34.84 -36.80 -31.87
N ILE A 302 -33.74 -36.51 -31.21
CA ILE A 302 -33.33 -37.19 -29.98
C ILE A 302 -33.32 -36.17 -28.84
N ALA A 303 -33.76 -36.59 -27.67
CA ALA A 303 -33.66 -35.83 -26.43
C ALA A 303 -33.29 -36.79 -25.30
N GLY A 304 -32.46 -36.32 -24.37
CA GLY A 304 -31.93 -37.13 -23.29
C GLY A 304 -31.65 -36.32 -22.03
N VAL A 305 -31.62 -37.02 -20.91
CA VAL A 305 -31.16 -36.49 -19.62
C VAL A 305 -30.09 -37.43 -19.09
N SER A 306 -28.92 -36.90 -18.79
CA SER A 306 -27.83 -37.63 -18.16
C SER A 306 -27.60 -37.11 -16.75
N ILE A 307 -27.64 -37.98 -15.74
CA ILE A 307 -27.47 -37.60 -14.34
C ILE A 307 -26.29 -38.41 -13.78
N PRO A 308 -25.17 -37.77 -13.40
CA PRO A 308 -24.05 -38.50 -12.81
C PRO A 308 -24.44 -39.00 -11.40
N LEU A 309 -24.21 -40.28 -11.13
CA LEU A 309 -24.53 -40.90 -9.83
C LEU A 309 -23.26 -41.05 -8.98
N PRO A 310 -23.14 -40.35 -7.83
CA PRO A 310 -21.94 -40.40 -6.98
C PRO A 310 -21.91 -41.67 -6.12
N VAL A 311 -21.59 -42.81 -6.75
CA VAL A 311 -21.53 -44.12 -6.07
C VAL A 311 -20.28 -44.25 -5.21
N PHE A 312 -19.10 -43.92 -5.77
CA PHE A 312 -17.80 -44.09 -5.11
C PHE A 312 -17.34 -42.80 -4.41
N ASP A 313 -17.48 -41.65 -5.07
CA ASP A 313 -17.10 -40.35 -4.50
C ASP A 313 -18.33 -39.50 -4.22
N ARG A 314 -18.71 -39.40 -2.94
CA ARG A 314 -19.79 -38.53 -2.45
C ARG A 314 -19.31 -37.15 -2.00
N ARG A 315 -18.03 -36.83 -2.27
CA ARG A 315 -17.31 -35.60 -1.90
C ARG A 315 -17.28 -35.30 -0.40
N ALA A 316 -17.49 -36.30 0.46
CA ALA A 316 -17.57 -36.10 1.91
C ALA A 316 -16.25 -35.54 2.48
N SER A 317 -15.10 -36.10 2.07
CA SER A 317 -13.79 -35.64 2.50
C SER A 317 -13.44 -34.25 1.94
N ALA A 318 -13.89 -33.92 0.74
CA ALA A 318 -13.69 -32.59 0.15
C ALA A 318 -14.46 -31.51 0.94
N VAL A 319 -15.69 -31.81 1.39
CA VAL A 319 -16.45 -30.92 2.27
C VAL A 319 -15.77 -30.79 3.64
N ALA A 320 -15.37 -31.91 4.25
CA ALA A 320 -14.70 -31.89 5.56
C ALA A 320 -13.37 -31.10 5.53
N ALA A 321 -12.63 -31.19 4.42
CA ALA A 321 -11.43 -30.38 4.19
C ALA A 321 -11.77 -28.88 4.12
N ALA A 322 -12.74 -28.49 3.30
CA ALA A 322 -13.16 -27.10 3.16
C ALA A 322 -13.71 -26.50 4.48
N GLU A 323 -14.44 -27.29 5.28
CA GLU A 323 -14.87 -26.88 6.62
C GLU A 323 -13.70 -26.70 7.59
N SER A 324 -12.67 -27.55 7.48
CA SER A 324 -11.46 -27.43 8.30
C SER A 324 -10.65 -26.19 7.92
N ASP A 325 -10.54 -25.89 6.62
CA ASP A 325 -9.95 -24.64 6.14
C ASP A 325 -10.73 -23.42 6.61
N ALA A 326 -12.06 -23.45 6.58
CA ALA A 326 -12.88 -22.37 7.11
C ALA A 326 -12.62 -22.12 8.61
N ARG A 327 -12.50 -23.18 9.42
CA ARG A 327 -12.13 -23.07 10.84
C ARG A 327 -10.72 -22.53 11.03
N ARG A 328 -9.76 -22.94 10.20
CA ARG A 328 -8.37 -22.44 10.24
C ARG A 328 -8.32 -20.94 9.97
N VAL A 329 -8.93 -20.48 8.87
CA VAL A 329 -8.92 -19.06 8.49
C VAL A 329 -9.72 -18.21 9.50
N ALA A 330 -10.79 -18.77 10.11
CA ALA A 330 -11.49 -18.08 11.20
C ALA A 330 -10.57 -17.82 12.41
N ALA A 331 -9.68 -18.74 12.75
CA ALA A 331 -8.70 -18.53 13.83
C ALA A 331 -7.66 -17.44 13.50
N GLU A 332 -7.36 -17.22 12.22
CA GLU A 332 -6.46 -16.13 11.78
C GLU A 332 -7.06 -14.74 12.04
N VAL A 333 -8.40 -14.61 12.11
CA VAL A 333 -9.08 -13.36 12.50
C VAL A 333 -8.74 -12.98 13.94
N ASP A 334 -8.70 -13.96 14.86
CA ASP A 334 -8.35 -13.69 16.26
C ASP A 334 -6.87 -13.29 16.42
N VAL A 335 -5.99 -13.88 15.60
CA VAL A 335 -4.58 -13.47 15.52
C VAL A 335 -4.48 -12.02 15.02
N ALA A 336 -5.20 -11.67 13.97
CA ALA A 336 -5.24 -10.31 13.44
C ALA A 336 -5.75 -9.31 14.50
N ARG A 337 -6.86 -9.62 15.18
CA ARG A 337 -7.41 -8.80 16.27
C ARG A 337 -6.41 -8.55 17.40
N ARG A 338 -5.74 -9.59 17.88
CA ARG A 338 -4.72 -9.45 18.95
C ARG A 338 -3.53 -8.61 18.49
N ARG A 339 -3.08 -8.81 17.25
CA ARG A 339 -2.00 -8.00 16.65
C ARG A 339 -2.39 -6.53 16.60
N VAL A 340 -3.61 -6.22 16.14
CA VAL A 340 -4.13 -4.85 16.11
C VAL A 340 -4.22 -4.24 17.49
N GLY A 341 -4.72 -4.99 18.47
CA GLY A 341 -4.79 -4.51 19.85
C GLY A 341 -3.41 -4.11 20.38
N ARG A 342 -2.38 -4.93 20.13
CA ARG A 342 -1.01 -4.59 20.46
C ARG A 342 -0.51 -3.36 19.70
N GLU A 343 -0.72 -3.29 18.38
CA GLU A 343 -0.26 -2.15 17.56
C GLU A 343 -0.87 -0.82 18.02
N VAL A 344 -2.13 -0.80 18.45
CA VAL A 344 -2.79 0.39 19.00
C VAL A 344 -2.17 0.80 20.34
N THR A 345 -2.00 -0.15 21.27
CA THR A 345 -1.37 0.12 22.57
C THR A 345 0.05 0.64 22.40
N ASP A 346 0.88 -0.07 21.62
CA ASP A 346 2.28 0.29 21.36
C ASP A 346 2.37 1.70 20.69
N ALA A 347 1.47 2.03 19.77
CA ALA A 347 1.43 3.34 19.11
C ALA A 347 1.02 4.47 20.06
N LEU A 348 0.03 4.22 20.94
CA LEU A 348 -0.43 5.20 21.92
C LEU A 348 0.64 5.50 22.98
N ASP A 349 1.28 4.46 23.51
CA ASP A 349 2.32 4.60 24.52
C ASP A 349 3.56 5.29 23.94
N ALA A 350 3.96 4.93 22.71
CA ALA A 350 5.04 5.61 22.01
C ALA A 350 4.74 7.09 21.74
N LEU A 351 3.50 7.43 21.37
CA LEU A 351 3.08 8.82 21.19
C LEU A 351 3.18 9.61 22.49
N ARG A 352 2.61 9.08 23.58
CA ARG A 352 2.63 9.73 24.90
C ARG A 352 4.06 9.95 25.40
N ALA A 353 4.94 8.97 25.21
CA ALA A 353 6.35 9.09 25.57
C ALA A 353 7.06 10.20 24.78
N ALA A 354 6.87 10.24 23.45
CA ALA A 354 7.46 11.27 22.59
C ALA A 354 6.92 12.67 22.92
N GLU A 355 5.62 12.79 23.21
CA GLU A 355 4.99 14.05 23.63
C GLU A 355 5.52 14.52 24.98
N ALA A 356 5.69 13.63 25.96
CA ALA A 356 6.26 13.96 27.26
C ALA A 356 7.73 14.44 27.14
N GLN A 357 8.54 13.77 26.33
CA GLN A 357 9.92 14.18 26.05
C GLN A 357 9.97 15.54 25.36
N ARG A 358 9.12 15.75 24.34
CA ARG A 358 9.04 17.04 23.64
C ARG A 358 8.59 18.16 24.59
N ALA A 359 7.61 17.90 25.44
CA ALA A 359 7.09 18.86 26.41
C ALA A 359 8.11 19.25 27.48
N ALA A 360 9.00 18.31 27.87
CA ALA A 360 10.09 18.59 28.79
C ALA A 360 11.18 19.50 28.19
N LEU A 361 11.48 19.37 26.89
CA LEU A 361 12.50 20.17 26.22
C LEU A 361 11.98 21.51 25.67
N ALA A 362 10.70 21.59 25.27
CA ALA A 362 10.14 22.75 24.59
C ALA A 362 10.33 24.10 25.32
N PRO A 363 10.15 24.21 26.66
CA PRO A 363 10.30 25.48 27.37
C PRO A 363 11.73 26.01 27.42
N HIS A 364 12.72 25.16 27.15
CA HIS A 364 14.15 25.49 27.23
C HIS A 364 14.77 25.77 25.85
N LEU A 365 13.95 25.77 24.80
CA LEU A 365 14.39 25.89 23.41
C LEU A 365 13.58 26.96 22.66
N GLY A 366 13.91 27.19 21.39
CA GLY A 366 13.25 28.20 20.55
C GLY A 366 14.02 29.51 20.45
N ALA A 367 13.29 30.63 20.33
CA ALA A 367 13.89 31.93 20.03
C ALA A 367 14.81 32.44 21.15
N ASP A 368 14.41 32.28 22.42
CA ASP A 368 15.17 32.78 23.56
C ASP A 368 16.49 32.02 23.75
N ALA A 369 16.46 30.70 23.60
CA ALA A 369 17.67 29.86 23.62
C ALA A 369 18.63 30.24 22.49
N ARG A 370 18.09 30.57 21.30
CA ARG A 370 18.88 31.05 20.16
C ARG A 370 19.52 32.40 20.43
N ILE A 371 18.79 33.34 21.03
CA ILE A 371 19.31 34.65 21.42
C ILE A 371 20.43 34.49 22.46
N ALA A 372 20.24 33.63 23.45
CA ALA A 372 21.25 33.36 24.48
C ALA A 372 22.56 32.85 23.87
N VAL A 373 22.50 31.93 22.90
CA VAL A 373 23.71 31.42 22.22
C VAL A 373 24.38 32.48 21.35
N GLN A 374 23.61 33.36 20.72
CA GLN A 374 24.17 34.50 19.98
C GLN A 374 24.89 35.49 20.91
N ALA A 375 24.34 35.75 22.10
CA ALA A 375 24.99 36.58 23.11
C ALA A 375 26.29 35.94 23.63
N VAL A 376 26.27 34.62 23.87
CA VAL A 376 27.47 33.85 24.25
C VAL A 376 28.53 33.90 23.13
N GLN A 377 28.13 33.79 21.86
CA GLN A 377 29.04 33.97 20.72
C GLN A 377 29.68 35.36 20.72
N ALA A 378 28.89 36.42 20.87
CA ALA A 378 29.40 37.79 20.89
C ALA A 378 30.40 38.00 22.06
N SER A 379 30.04 37.52 23.26
CA SER A 379 30.88 37.62 24.46
C SER A 379 32.22 36.91 24.28
N TYR A 380 32.28 35.77 23.58
CA TYR A 380 33.55 35.09 23.30
C TYR A 380 34.42 35.88 22.30
N VAL A 381 33.79 36.45 21.27
CA VAL A 381 34.48 37.28 20.27
C VAL A 381 35.07 38.54 20.90
N GLU A 382 34.36 39.15 21.84
CA GLU A 382 34.80 40.32 22.62
C GLU A 382 35.82 39.95 23.72
N GLY A 383 35.97 38.67 24.03
CA GLY A 383 36.92 38.17 25.02
C GLY A 383 36.42 38.18 26.46
N GLU A 384 35.14 38.47 26.68
CA GLU A 384 34.46 38.55 27.98
C GLU A 384 34.24 37.17 28.63
N ILE A 385 34.22 36.09 27.84
CA ILE A 385 34.12 34.71 28.34
C ILE A 385 35.23 33.82 27.79
N THR A 386 35.47 32.71 28.48
CA THR A 386 36.49 31.73 28.09
C THR A 386 36.04 30.86 26.92
N LEU A 387 37.00 30.26 26.21
CA LEU A 387 36.72 29.27 25.17
C LEU A 387 35.93 28.07 25.72
N LEU A 388 36.14 27.68 26.98
CA LEU A 388 35.45 26.54 27.57
C LEU A 388 33.96 26.85 27.76
N GLU A 389 33.64 27.99 28.36
CA GLU A 389 32.25 28.43 28.58
C GLU A 389 31.48 28.56 27.25
N TRP A 390 32.12 29.14 26.24
CA TRP A 390 31.56 29.23 24.90
C TRP A 390 31.32 27.85 24.26
N LEU A 391 32.32 26.95 24.32
CA LEU A 391 32.20 25.59 23.77
C LEU A 391 31.07 24.81 24.44
N ASP A 392 30.98 24.89 25.76
CA ASP A 392 29.96 24.16 26.53
C ASP A 392 28.56 24.67 26.19
N ALA A 393 28.36 25.98 26.10
CA ALA A 393 27.09 26.58 25.74
C ALA A 393 26.64 26.24 24.31
N VAL A 394 27.53 26.38 23.31
CA VAL A 394 27.19 26.10 21.90
C VAL A 394 26.89 24.62 21.69
N ARG A 395 27.65 23.71 22.33
CA ARG A 395 27.38 22.26 22.26
C ARG A 395 26.07 21.91 22.93
N ALA A 396 25.83 22.39 24.14
CA ALA A 396 24.59 22.12 24.87
C ALA A 396 23.36 22.56 24.07
N TYR A 397 23.40 23.76 23.47
CA TYR A 397 22.32 24.22 22.60
C TYR A 397 22.17 23.37 21.33
N GLN A 398 23.27 23.08 20.64
CA GLN A 398 23.23 22.28 19.42
C GLN A 398 22.64 20.89 19.66
N ASP A 399 23.06 20.23 20.74
CA ASP A 399 22.59 18.89 21.10
C ASP A 399 21.11 18.93 21.52
N ALA A 400 20.71 19.92 22.31
CA ALA A 400 19.33 20.09 22.76
C ALA A 400 18.38 20.44 21.60
N GLU A 401 18.74 21.40 20.74
CA GLU A 401 17.94 21.78 19.57
C GLU A 401 17.86 20.60 18.57
N SER A 402 18.97 19.90 18.28
CA SER A 402 18.93 18.73 17.39
C SER A 402 18.04 17.61 17.94
N THR A 403 18.06 17.39 19.25
CA THR A 403 17.18 16.42 19.92
C THR A 403 15.72 16.84 19.81
N TYR A 404 15.43 18.12 20.02
CA TYR A 404 14.07 18.64 19.92
C TYR A 404 13.49 18.57 18.50
N LEU A 405 14.26 18.91 17.47
CA LEU A 405 13.83 18.76 16.07
C LEU A 405 13.53 17.29 15.73
N THR A 406 14.31 16.36 16.29
CA THR A 406 14.06 14.92 16.16
C THR A 406 12.75 14.54 16.84
N LEU A 407 12.51 15.00 18.07
CA LEU A 407 11.27 14.74 18.82
C LEU A 407 10.04 15.34 18.14
N GLN A 408 10.15 16.51 17.49
CA GLN A 408 9.05 17.08 16.70
C GLN A 408 8.65 16.15 15.55
N ALA A 409 9.63 15.64 14.80
CA ALA A 409 9.38 14.66 13.74
C ALA A 409 8.78 13.36 14.30
N GLU A 410 9.34 12.86 15.41
CA GLU A 410 8.86 11.64 16.04
C GLU A 410 7.41 11.76 16.50
N VAL A 411 7.01 12.86 17.16
CA VAL A 411 5.61 13.08 17.55
C VAL A 411 4.70 13.02 16.33
N ALA A 412 5.01 13.71 15.24
CA ALA A 412 4.22 13.67 14.01
C ALA A 412 4.12 12.24 13.43
N ILE A 413 5.23 11.49 13.44
CA ILE A 413 5.27 10.09 12.98
C ILE A 413 4.44 9.19 13.89
N ARG A 414 4.52 9.35 15.22
CA ARG A 414 3.76 8.55 16.19
C ARG A 414 2.27 8.84 16.11
N GLN A 415 1.88 10.10 15.87
CA GLN A 415 0.49 10.46 15.60
C GLN A 415 -0.03 9.77 14.33
N ALA A 416 0.77 9.79 13.25
CA ALA A 416 0.42 9.07 12.02
C ALA A 416 0.35 7.55 12.23
N ALA A 417 1.26 6.99 13.04
CA ALA A 417 1.26 5.57 13.40
C ALA A 417 0.00 5.20 14.18
N LEU A 418 -0.43 6.02 15.14
CA LEU A 418 -1.66 5.82 15.90
C LEU A 418 -2.89 5.91 15.01
N ALA A 419 -2.97 6.93 14.14
CA ALA A 419 -4.09 7.06 13.19
C ALA A 419 -4.19 5.85 12.25
N ARG A 420 -3.07 5.36 11.72
CA ARG A 420 -3.02 4.10 10.96
C ARG A 420 -3.44 2.90 11.80
N ALA A 421 -2.93 2.78 13.04
CA ALA A 421 -3.23 1.66 13.93
C ALA A 421 -4.72 1.62 14.32
N VAL A 422 -5.42 2.75 14.32
CA VAL A 422 -6.86 2.87 14.60
C VAL A 422 -7.70 2.75 13.31
N GLY A 423 -7.09 2.80 12.13
CA GLY A 423 -7.78 2.72 10.84
C GLY A 423 -8.43 4.03 10.39
N THR A 424 -8.04 5.16 10.97
CA THR A 424 -8.54 6.49 10.57
C THR A 424 -7.65 7.13 9.52
N ALA A 425 -8.23 7.94 8.63
CA ALA A 425 -7.45 8.80 7.74
C ALA A 425 -6.51 9.71 8.56
N LEU A 426 -5.27 9.84 8.12
CA LEU A 426 -4.23 10.60 8.83
C LEU A 426 -4.61 12.07 9.04
N PHE A 427 -5.40 12.63 8.12
CA PHE A 427 -6.01 13.95 8.22
C PHE A 427 -7.39 13.87 7.54
N PRO A 428 -8.44 14.48 8.11
CA PRO A 428 -9.66 14.71 7.35
C PRO A 428 -9.26 15.52 6.12
N SER A 429 -9.68 15.07 4.94
CA SER A 429 -9.69 15.95 3.79
C SER A 429 -10.48 17.18 4.20
N ASP A 430 -9.89 18.36 4.13
CA ASP A 430 -10.69 19.56 3.94
C ASP A 430 -11.52 19.28 2.69
N SER A 431 -12.76 18.85 2.87
CA SER A 431 -13.74 18.89 1.82
C SER A 431 -13.81 20.35 1.39
N PRO A 432 -13.54 20.70 0.13
CA PRO A 432 -14.11 21.92 -0.41
C PRO A 432 -15.59 21.61 -0.64
N ASP A 433 -16.38 21.53 0.42
CA ASP A 433 -17.80 21.86 0.31
C ASP A 433 -17.87 23.40 0.34
N GLN A 434 -17.58 24.00 -0.83
CA GLN A 434 -18.25 25.19 -1.38
C GLN A 434 -18.22 25.12 -2.91
#